data_AF-K4HR98-F1
#
_entry.id   AF-K4HR98-F1
#
_cell.length_a   1.000
_cell.length_b   1.000
_cell.length_c   1.000
_cell.angle_alpha   90.00
_cell.angle_beta   90.00
_cell.angle_gamma   90.00
#
_symmetry.space_group_name_H-M   'P 1'
#
loop_
_entity.id
_entity.type
_entity.pdbx_description
1 polymer ?
#
loop_
_entity_poly.entity_id
_entity_poly.type
_entity_poly.pdbx_seq_one_letter_code
_entity_poly.pdbx_strand_id
1 'polypeptide(L)'
;GIYSVRLFKHGDWREVVCDTLIPCGVDEKPLLATCKNENEMWAPLVQKAYAKLHGSFDSLHQGSIANALVELTGGAVDIHDLSTEKTQAEINSGILWDRLMRYKSWCYLMVTVFETPMDDDECDGGITPNIAYTILDVRDEMGHKLIRLRNHWGEREWNGAWADYAEEWEKPNSIGLLEKLDYNFNADGTFWIHFNDFVVNFSKLYVCRLFPAGWEQITVKSEWRP
;
A
#
# COMPACT_ATOMS: atom_id res chain seq x y z
N GLY A 1 -20.64 -19.23 -11.57
CA GLY A 1 -19.67 -19.13 -12.68
C GLY A 1 -18.32 -19.67 -12.24
N ILE A 2 -17.33 -19.62 -13.13
CA ILE A 2 -15.96 -20.07 -12.89
C ILE A 2 -14.99 -18.95 -13.32
N TYR A 3 -13.89 -18.78 -12.59
CA TYR A 3 -12.82 -17.84 -12.91
C TYR A 3 -11.46 -18.41 -12.50
N SER A 4 -10.40 -17.79 -12.97
CA SER A 4 -9.05 -18.08 -12.53
C SER A 4 -8.26 -16.81 -12.22
N VAL A 5 -7.34 -16.92 -11.26
CA VAL A 5 -6.40 -15.85 -10.87
C VAL A 5 -4.99 -16.41 -10.95
N ARG A 6 -4.06 -15.63 -11.49
CA ARG A 6 -2.64 -15.97 -11.47
C ARG A 6 -1.97 -15.34 -10.25
N LEU A 7 -1.32 -16.17 -9.44
CA LEU A 7 -0.60 -15.78 -8.24
C LEU A 7 0.81 -16.37 -8.28
N PHE A 8 1.79 -15.61 -7.84
CA PHE A 8 3.18 -16.02 -7.76
C PHE A 8 3.44 -16.74 -6.44
N LYS A 9 3.98 -17.96 -6.48
CA LYS A 9 4.29 -18.72 -5.24
C LYS A 9 5.51 -19.59 -5.42
N HIS A 10 6.47 -19.44 -4.52
CA HIS A 10 7.73 -20.19 -4.51
C HIS A 10 8.50 -20.11 -5.84
N GLY A 11 8.51 -18.92 -6.46
CA GLY A 11 9.32 -18.66 -7.65
C GLY A 11 8.61 -18.86 -8.99
N ASP A 12 7.34 -19.30 -9.00
CA ASP A 12 6.57 -19.53 -10.23
C ASP A 12 5.15 -18.95 -10.16
N TRP A 13 4.63 -18.53 -11.32
CA TRP A 13 3.22 -18.19 -11.48
C TRP A 13 2.35 -19.45 -11.49
N ARG A 14 1.31 -19.45 -10.65
CA ARG A 14 0.33 -20.52 -10.51
C ARG A 14 -1.05 -20.01 -10.85
N GLU A 15 -1.79 -20.79 -11.64
CA GLU A 15 -3.20 -20.52 -11.91
C GLU A 15 -4.07 -21.17 -10.84
N VAL A 16 -4.90 -20.35 -10.18
CA VAL A 16 -5.84 -20.80 -9.15
C VAL A 16 -7.26 -20.65 -9.70
N VAL A 17 -7.90 -21.78 -9.99
CA VAL A 17 -9.26 -21.84 -10.53
C VAL A 17 -10.26 -21.93 -9.38
N CYS A 18 -11.29 -21.08 -9.40
CA CYS A 18 -12.31 -20.97 -8.37
C CYS A 18 -13.72 -20.84 -8.97
N ASP A 19 -14.73 -21.31 -8.24
CA ASP A 19 -16.12 -20.94 -8.47
C ASP A 19 -16.41 -19.54 -7.89
N THR A 20 -17.50 -18.91 -8.32
CA THR A 20 -17.89 -17.54 -7.93
C THR A 20 -18.62 -17.42 -6.58
N LEU A 21 -18.75 -18.48 -5.79
CA LEU A 21 -19.37 -18.40 -4.46
C LEU A 21 -18.40 -17.73 -3.49
N ILE A 22 -18.86 -16.76 -2.73
CA ILE A 22 -18.05 -16.08 -1.71
C ILE A 22 -18.77 -16.13 -0.35
N PRO A 23 -18.05 -16.06 0.78
CA PRO A 23 -18.69 -15.93 2.08
C PRO A 23 -19.45 -14.61 2.18
N CYS A 24 -20.75 -14.69 2.45
CA CYS A 24 -21.62 -13.53 2.67
C CYS A 24 -22.21 -13.55 4.08
N GLY A 25 -22.51 -12.35 4.60
CA GLY A 25 -23.19 -12.15 5.87
C GLY A 25 -24.68 -12.42 5.75
N VAL A 26 -25.39 -12.21 6.87
CA VAL A 26 -26.85 -12.32 6.94
C VAL A 26 -27.54 -11.26 6.06
N ASP A 27 -26.86 -10.16 5.80
CA ASP A 27 -27.26 -9.06 4.92
C ASP A 27 -26.93 -9.32 3.43
N GLU A 28 -26.51 -10.54 3.08
CA GLU A 28 -26.10 -10.96 1.74
C GLU A 28 -24.87 -10.21 1.17
N LYS A 29 -24.16 -9.43 2.00
CA LYS A 29 -22.95 -8.71 1.59
C LYS A 29 -21.69 -9.57 1.81
N PRO A 30 -20.61 -9.39 1.01
CA PRO A 30 -19.34 -10.06 1.24
C PRO A 30 -18.80 -9.78 2.65
N LEU A 31 -18.40 -10.83 3.39
CA LEU A 31 -17.90 -10.67 4.77
C LEU A 31 -16.47 -10.13 4.89
N LEU A 32 -15.67 -10.27 3.83
CA LEU A 32 -14.24 -10.02 3.86
C LEU A 32 -13.88 -8.86 2.93
N ALA A 33 -13.13 -9.09 1.85
CA ALA A 33 -12.83 -8.04 0.89
C ALA A 33 -14.09 -7.58 0.15
N THR A 34 -14.22 -6.26 -0.02
CA THR A 34 -15.30 -5.59 -0.75
C THR A 34 -14.73 -4.59 -1.75
N CYS A 35 -15.55 -4.18 -2.71
CA CYS A 35 -15.24 -3.07 -3.61
C CYS A 35 -16.10 -1.87 -3.24
N LYS A 36 -15.62 -0.64 -3.51
CA LYS A 36 -16.40 0.60 -3.30
C LYS A 36 -17.71 0.58 -4.11
N ASN A 37 -17.65 0.05 -5.33
CA ASN A 37 -18.82 -0.21 -6.17
C ASN A 37 -19.38 -1.60 -5.84
N GLU A 38 -20.60 -1.67 -5.35
CA GLU A 38 -21.25 -2.94 -4.97
C GLU A 38 -21.46 -3.89 -6.18
N ASN A 39 -21.38 -3.38 -7.41
CA ASN A 39 -21.47 -4.19 -8.63
C ASN A 39 -20.11 -4.78 -9.06
N GLU A 40 -19.01 -4.47 -8.35
CA GLU A 40 -17.69 -4.99 -8.64
C GLU A 40 -17.31 -6.11 -7.65
N MET A 41 -16.87 -7.25 -8.18
CA MET A 41 -16.57 -8.44 -7.38
C MET A 41 -15.10 -8.86 -7.43
N TRP A 42 -14.24 -8.10 -8.12
CA TRP A 42 -12.87 -8.53 -8.36
C TRP A 42 -12.07 -8.72 -7.06
N ALA A 43 -12.22 -7.84 -6.07
CA ALA A 43 -11.49 -7.94 -4.81
C ALA A 43 -11.90 -9.19 -3.98
N PRO A 44 -13.20 -9.44 -3.71
CA PRO A 44 -13.61 -10.69 -3.05
C PRO A 44 -13.16 -11.96 -3.80
N LEU A 45 -13.20 -11.95 -5.14
CA LEU A 45 -12.78 -13.10 -5.95
C LEU A 45 -11.26 -13.32 -5.90
N VAL A 46 -10.45 -12.27 -5.99
CA VAL A 46 -8.99 -12.36 -5.82
C VAL A 46 -8.65 -12.84 -4.42
N GLN A 47 -9.29 -12.32 -3.38
CA GLN A 47 -9.07 -12.76 -2.01
C GLN A 47 -9.43 -14.24 -1.83
N LYS A 48 -10.53 -14.73 -2.41
CA LYS A 48 -10.88 -16.16 -2.38
C LYS A 48 -9.82 -17.03 -3.05
N ALA A 49 -9.33 -16.64 -4.23
CA ALA A 49 -8.26 -17.38 -4.91
C ALA A 49 -6.97 -17.39 -4.07
N TYR A 50 -6.64 -16.26 -3.45
CA TYR A 50 -5.51 -16.15 -2.54
C TYR A 50 -5.67 -17.05 -1.31
N ALA A 51 -6.84 -17.02 -0.64
CA ALA A 51 -7.18 -17.91 0.45
C ALA A 51 -7.06 -19.39 0.06
N LYS A 52 -7.54 -19.78 -1.13
CA LYS A 52 -7.41 -21.14 -1.65
C LYS A 52 -5.94 -21.55 -1.84
N LEU A 53 -5.09 -20.65 -2.33
CA LEU A 53 -3.66 -20.91 -2.48
C LEU A 53 -2.97 -21.17 -1.13
N HIS A 54 -3.43 -20.49 -0.08
CA HIS A 54 -2.91 -20.63 1.30
C HIS A 54 -3.65 -21.67 2.14
N GLY A 55 -4.69 -22.31 1.60
CA GLY A 55 -5.43 -23.41 2.21
C GLY A 55 -6.78 -23.01 2.83
N SER A 56 -6.90 -21.80 3.38
CA SER A 56 -8.15 -21.28 3.93
C SER A 56 -8.16 -19.75 4.05
N PHE A 57 -9.32 -19.16 4.28
CA PHE A 57 -9.41 -17.73 4.64
C PHE A 57 -8.73 -17.43 5.98
N ASP A 58 -8.80 -18.36 6.94
CA ASP A 58 -8.20 -18.18 8.26
C ASP A 58 -6.67 -18.05 8.19
N SER A 59 -6.06 -18.75 7.23
CA SER A 59 -4.62 -18.68 6.94
C SER A 59 -4.15 -17.29 6.49
N LEU A 60 -5.06 -16.35 6.19
CA LEU A 60 -4.72 -14.99 5.78
C LEU A 60 -4.53 -14.01 6.96
N HIS A 61 -4.99 -14.34 8.17
CA HIS A 61 -4.96 -13.40 9.32
C HIS A 61 -3.55 -12.99 9.77
N GLN A 62 -2.52 -13.77 9.44
CA GLN A 62 -1.11 -13.46 9.75
C GLN A 62 -0.30 -13.10 8.50
N GLY A 63 -0.97 -12.56 7.47
CA GLY A 63 -0.34 -12.18 6.22
C GLY A 63 0.71 -11.09 6.40
N SER A 64 1.84 -11.22 5.70
CA SER A 64 2.85 -10.16 5.60
C SER A 64 2.59 -9.33 4.34
N ILE A 65 2.64 -7.99 4.46
CA ILE A 65 2.56 -7.06 3.32
C ILE A 65 3.62 -7.41 2.27
N ALA A 66 4.84 -7.72 2.69
CA ALA A 66 5.92 -8.08 1.78
C ALA A 66 5.61 -9.37 1.01
N ASN A 67 5.12 -10.41 1.70
CA ASN A 67 4.73 -11.65 1.04
C ASN A 67 3.57 -11.42 0.07
N ALA A 68 2.54 -10.67 0.47
CA ALA A 68 1.42 -10.36 -0.41
C ALA A 68 1.86 -9.61 -1.68
N LEU A 69 2.74 -8.61 -1.54
CA LEU A 69 3.29 -7.89 -2.69
C LEU A 69 4.06 -8.84 -3.63
N VAL A 70 4.92 -9.72 -3.11
CA VAL A 70 5.64 -10.71 -3.92
C VAL A 70 4.67 -11.69 -4.59
N GLU A 71 3.68 -12.20 -3.87
CA GLU A 71 2.78 -13.22 -4.39
C GLU A 71 1.75 -12.67 -5.39
N LEU A 72 1.42 -11.38 -5.30
CA LEU A 72 0.53 -10.72 -6.27
C LEU A 72 1.27 -10.25 -7.53
N THR A 73 2.58 -10.01 -7.45
CA THR A 73 3.33 -9.33 -8.53
C THR A 73 4.50 -10.11 -9.12
N GLY A 74 5.03 -11.10 -8.39
CA GLY A 74 6.32 -11.74 -8.71
C GLY A 74 7.54 -10.84 -8.51
N GLY A 75 7.37 -9.64 -7.94
CA GLY A 75 8.43 -8.68 -7.67
C GLY A 75 9.30 -9.04 -6.46
N ALA A 76 10.22 -8.13 -6.12
CA ALA A 76 11.03 -8.21 -4.90
C ALA A 76 10.73 -7.02 -4.00
N VAL A 77 10.60 -7.26 -2.69
CA VAL A 77 10.23 -6.23 -1.73
C VAL A 77 11.42 -5.85 -0.87
N ASP A 78 11.74 -4.56 -0.86
CA ASP A 78 12.60 -3.97 0.16
C ASP A 78 11.75 -3.36 1.27
N ILE A 79 12.21 -3.48 2.51
CA ILE A 79 11.57 -2.89 3.67
C ILE A 79 12.53 -1.87 4.27
N HIS A 80 12.07 -0.64 4.35
CA HIS A 80 12.76 0.46 5.02
C HIS A 80 12.06 0.72 6.35
N ASP A 81 12.68 0.27 7.45
CA ASP A 81 12.27 0.70 8.78
C ASP A 81 12.73 2.14 8.99
N LEU A 82 11.75 3.02 9.12
CA LEU A 82 11.93 4.47 9.20
C LEU A 82 12.57 4.87 10.53
N SER A 83 12.51 4.05 11.58
CA SER A 83 13.09 4.34 12.90
C SER A 83 14.60 4.05 12.99
N THR A 84 15.14 3.23 12.09
CA THR A 84 16.55 2.82 12.14
C THR A 84 17.51 3.97 11.90
N GLU A 85 18.66 3.98 12.58
CA GLU A 85 19.69 5.03 12.44
C GLU A 85 20.12 5.25 10.99
N LYS A 86 20.24 4.16 10.21
CA LYS A 86 20.58 4.21 8.79
C LYS A 86 19.52 4.98 8.00
N THR A 87 18.24 4.63 8.16
CA THR A 87 17.16 5.30 7.43
C THR A 87 17.00 6.74 7.89
N GLN A 88 17.16 7.03 9.18
CA GLN A 88 17.18 8.38 9.72
C GLN A 88 18.29 9.25 9.13
N ALA A 89 19.50 8.69 8.96
CA ALA A 89 20.59 9.38 8.24
C ALA A 89 20.22 9.66 6.77
N GLU A 90 19.55 8.73 6.09
CA GLU A 90 19.06 8.92 4.71
C GLU A 90 17.92 9.95 4.62
N ILE A 91 17.05 10.04 5.63
CA ILE A 91 16.01 11.07 5.74
C ILE A 91 16.67 12.45 5.88
N ASN A 92 17.58 12.61 6.84
CA ASN A 92 18.24 13.87 7.15
C ASN A 92 19.13 14.38 6.01
N SER A 93 19.73 13.48 5.23
CA SER A 93 20.54 13.83 4.06
C SER A 93 19.73 14.03 2.77
N GLY A 94 18.41 13.76 2.78
CA GLY A 94 17.54 13.84 1.60
C GLY A 94 17.61 12.63 0.66
N ILE A 95 18.49 11.66 0.93
CA ILE A 95 18.67 10.46 0.11
C ILE A 95 17.37 9.65 0.00
N LEU A 96 16.60 9.54 1.08
CA LEU A 96 15.33 8.80 1.05
C LEU A 96 14.33 9.47 0.10
N TRP A 97 14.24 10.79 0.11
CA TRP A 97 13.38 11.54 -0.81
C TRP A 97 13.74 11.30 -2.27
N ASP A 98 15.03 11.38 -2.60
CA ASP A 98 15.53 11.10 -3.96
C ASP A 98 15.27 9.66 -4.40
N ARG A 99 15.23 8.72 -3.45
CA ARG A 99 14.81 7.33 -3.73
C ARG A 99 13.32 7.24 -4.00
N LEU A 100 12.46 7.87 -3.19
CA LEU A 100 11.01 7.87 -3.41
C LEU A 100 10.64 8.43 -4.79
N MET A 101 11.26 9.54 -5.19
CA MET A 101 11.09 10.12 -6.54
C MET A 101 11.51 9.15 -7.65
N ARG A 102 12.61 8.40 -7.44
CA ARG A 102 13.05 7.35 -8.39
C ARG A 102 12.11 6.15 -8.42
N TYR A 103 11.66 5.66 -7.27
CA TYR A 103 10.73 4.54 -7.17
C TYR A 103 9.43 4.85 -7.91
N LYS A 104 8.90 6.08 -7.76
CA LYS A 104 7.80 6.59 -8.57
C LYS A 104 8.13 6.55 -10.06
N SER A 105 9.29 7.05 -10.48
CA SER A 105 9.69 7.07 -11.90
C SER A 105 9.81 5.68 -12.53
N TRP A 106 10.14 4.67 -11.72
CA TRP A 106 10.23 3.28 -12.13
C TRP A 106 8.89 2.53 -11.99
N CYS A 107 7.82 3.22 -11.58
CA CYS A 107 6.50 2.65 -11.32
C CYS A 107 6.54 1.48 -10.32
N TYR A 108 7.42 1.56 -9.31
CA TYR A 108 7.44 0.58 -8.23
C TYR A 108 6.24 0.79 -7.31
N LEU A 109 5.69 -0.32 -6.80
CA LEU A 109 4.60 -0.24 -5.83
C LEU A 109 5.19 0.12 -4.47
N MET A 110 4.54 1.04 -3.78
CA MET A 110 4.98 1.52 -2.48
C MET A 110 3.81 1.45 -1.50
N VAL A 111 4.08 0.89 -0.34
CA VAL A 111 3.11 0.73 0.75
C VAL A 111 3.78 1.17 2.05
N THR A 112 3.04 1.84 2.92
CA THR A 112 3.52 2.25 4.24
C THR A 112 2.58 1.77 5.32
N VAL A 113 3.08 1.68 6.54
CA VAL A 113 2.30 1.29 7.72
C VAL A 113 2.87 1.97 8.97
N PHE A 114 1.99 2.30 9.89
CA PHE A 114 2.34 2.63 11.26
C PHE A 114 2.11 1.38 12.12
N GLU A 115 3.18 0.63 12.43
CA GLU A 115 3.11 -0.57 13.25
C GLU A 115 3.26 -0.21 14.73
N THR A 116 2.35 -0.70 15.55
CA THR A 116 2.36 -0.54 17.01
C THR A 116 1.93 -1.84 17.69
N PRO A 117 2.53 -2.20 18.85
CA PRO A 117 2.15 -3.39 19.59
C PRO A 117 0.78 -3.28 20.29
N MET A 118 0.18 -2.10 20.34
CA MET A 118 -1.14 -1.86 20.94
C MET A 118 -2.19 -1.64 19.85
N ASP A 119 -3.37 -2.28 20.02
CA ASP A 119 -4.60 -1.95 19.28
C ASP A 119 -5.19 -0.64 19.85
N ASP A 120 -4.38 0.41 19.95
CA ASP A 120 -4.86 1.74 20.34
C ASP A 120 -5.44 2.39 19.08
N ASP A 121 -6.77 2.39 18.98
CA ASP A 121 -7.52 2.94 17.83
C ASP A 121 -7.34 4.47 17.64
N GLU A 122 -6.67 5.14 18.58
CA GLU A 122 -6.50 6.59 18.62
C GLU A 122 -5.02 6.97 18.50
N CYS A 123 -4.55 7.11 17.26
CA CYS A 123 -3.36 7.92 16.98
C CYS A 123 -3.80 9.35 16.65
N ASP A 124 -3.24 10.33 17.35
CA ASP A 124 -3.30 11.73 16.97
C ASP A 124 -2.80 11.89 15.53
N GLY A 125 -3.64 12.38 14.61
CA GLY A 125 -3.28 12.58 13.21
C GLY A 125 -4.22 11.92 12.18
N GLY A 126 -5.14 11.05 12.61
CA GLY A 126 -6.08 10.37 11.70
C GLY A 126 -5.47 9.17 10.93
N ILE A 127 -4.22 8.81 11.22
CA ILE A 127 -3.59 7.59 10.74
C ILE A 127 -4.01 6.42 11.63
N THR A 128 -4.59 5.38 11.04
CA THR A 128 -4.95 4.17 11.75
C THR A 128 -3.72 3.27 11.87
N PRO A 129 -3.39 2.79 13.08
CA PRO A 129 -2.29 1.86 13.27
C PRO A 129 -2.55 0.49 12.66
N ASN A 130 -1.47 -0.23 12.36
CA ASN A 130 -1.45 -1.63 11.91
C ASN A 130 -2.20 -1.89 10.60
N ILE A 131 -2.36 -0.86 9.78
CA ILE A 131 -3.01 -0.98 8.47
C ILE A 131 -2.15 -0.44 7.33
N ALA A 132 -2.31 -1.02 6.15
CA ALA A 132 -1.51 -0.69 4.99
C ALA A 132 -2.08 0.53 4.26
N TYR A 133 -1.26 1.56 4.06
CA TYR A 133 -1.57 2.70 3.19
C TYR A 133 -0.78 2.56 1.90
N THR A 134 -1.45 2.73 0.76
CA THR A 134 -0.77 2.71 -0.54
C THR A 134 -0.22 4.10 -0.86
N ILE A 135 1.04 4.22 -1.24
CA ILE A 135 1.61 5.46 -1.77
C ILE A 135 1.26 5.54 -3.26
N LEU A 136 0.42 6.51 -3.61
CA LEU A 136 -0.09 6.70 -4.96
C LEU A 136 0.75 7.68 -5.78
N ASP A 137 1.34 8.69 -5.13
CA ASP A 137 2.17 9.69 -5.80
C ASP A 137 3.21 10.29 -4.83
N VAL A 138 4.30 10.81 -5.38
CA VAL A 138 5.36 11.54 -4.67
C VAL A 138 5.75 12.73 -5.53
N ARG A 139 5.64 13.94 -4.98
CA ARG A 139 5.83 15.20 -5.72
C ARG A 139 6.67 16.18 -4.95
N ASP A 140 7.56 16.86 -5.67
CA ASP A 140 8.27 18.05 -5.19
C ASP A 140 7.78 19.21 -6.05
N GLU A 141 6.82 19.97 -5.52
CA GLU A 141 6.12 21.02 -6.28
C GLU A 141 6.05 22.29 -5.44
N MET A 142 6.42 23.42 -6.04
CA MET A 142 6.50 24.73 -5.35
C MET A 142 7.37 24.70 -4.07
N GLY A 143 8.36 23.80 -4.00
CA GLY A 143 9.22 23.62 -2.82
C GLY A 143 8.59 22.79 -1.70
N HIS A 144 7.45 22.17 -1.95
CA HIS A 144 6.78 21.26 -1.02
C HIS A 144 6.98 19.81 -1.44
N LYS A 145 7.53 19.02 -0.51
CA LYS A 145 7.75 17.57 -0.65
C LYS A 145 6.53 16.83 -0.13
N LEU A 146 5.66 16.42 -1.04
CA LEU A 146 4.36 15.84 -0.72
C LEU A 146 4.27 14.37 -1.17
N ILE A 147 3.62 13.56 -0.36
CA ILE A 147 3.32 12.15 -0.64
C ILE A 147 1.82 11.97 -0.64
N ARG A 148 1.26 11.39 -1.70
CA ARG A 148 -0.15 11.03 -1.79
C ARG A 148 -0.33 9.60 -1.30
N LEU A 149 -1.13 9.43 -0.27
CA LEU A 149 -1.44 8.14 0.35
C LEU A 149 -2.91 7.80 0.15
N ARG A 150 -3.24 6.52 0.24
CA ARG A 150 -4.62 6.05 0.27
C ARG A 150 -4.84 4.97 1.33
N ASN A 151 -5.81 5.22 2.22
CA ASN A 151 -6.43 4.23 3.07
C ASN A 151 -7.45 3.43 2.27
N HIS A 152 -7.28 2.10 2.18
CA HIS A 152 -8.15 1.27 1.35
C HIS A 152 -9.57 1.07 1.89
N TRP A 153 -9.82 1.34 3.18
CA TRP A 153 -11.19 1.33 3.71
C TRP A 153 -11.95 2.65 3.48
N GLY A 154 -11.26 3.75 3.21
CA GLY A 154 -11.90 5.05 2.98
C GLY A 154 -12.57 5.67 4.21
N GLU A 155 -12.33 5.12 5.41
CA GLU A 155 -13.02 5.52 6.64
C GLU A 155 -12.28 6.63 7.41
N ARG A 156 -10.95 6.69 7.29
CA ARG A 156 -10.10 7.69 7.95
C ARG A 156 -9.01 8.22 7.04
N GLU A 157 -8.84 9.53 7.09
CA GLU A 157 -7.83 10.30 6.35
C GLU A 157 -6.97 11.09 7.35
N TRP A 158 -5.78 11.48 6.88
CA TRP A 158 -4.90 12.40 7.59
C TRP A 158 -5.61 13.70 7.94
N ASN A 159 -5.41 14.21 9.15
CA ASN A 159 -6.04 15.46 9.62
C ASN A 159 -5.04 16.57 9.98
N GLY A 160 -3.76 16.38 9.64
CA GLY A 160 -2.71 17.39 9.83
C GLY A 160 -2.46 18.26 8.61
N ALA A 161 -1.25 18.82 8.51
CA ALA A 161 -0.89 19.71 7.41
C ALA A 161 -1.05 19.02 6.04
N TRP A 162 -1.65 19.73 5.08
CA TRP A 162 -1.97 19.21 3.73
C TRP A 162 -3.05 18.13 3.66
N ALA A 163 -3.74 17.84 4.77
CA ALA A 163 -5.00 17.10 4.72
C ALA A 163 -6.01 17.78 3.78
N ASP A 164 -7.04 17.04 3.38
CA ASP A 164 -8.16 17.61 2.63
C ASP A 164 -8.75 18.80 3.40
N TYR A 165 -8.95 19.92 2.71
CA TYR A 165 -9.43 21.20 3.28
C TYR A 165 -8.50 21.87 4.32
N ALA A 166 -7.25 21.45 4.46
CA ALA A 166 -6.29 22.10 5.36
C ALA A 166 -5.93 23.53 4.91
N GLU A 167 -5.61 24.41 5.85
CA GLU A 167 -5.25 25.81 5.57
C GLU A 167 -4.00 25.95 4.70
N GLU A 168 -3.12 24.93 4.67
CA GLU A 168 -1.92 24.89 3.84
C GLU A 168 -2.22 25.13 2.37
N TRP A 169 -3.38 24.70 1.86
CA TRP A 169 -3.75 24.83 0.45
C TRP A 169 -4.05 26.28 0.04
N GLU A 170 -4.37 27.15 1.01
CA GLU A 170 -4.75 28.55 0.78
C GLU A 170 -3.59 29.54 1.04
N LYS A 171 -2.44 29.05 1.53
CA LYS A 171 -1.28 29.90 1.83
C LYS A 171 -0.69 30.50 0.53
N PRO A 172 -0.13 31.73 0.58
CA PRO A 172 0.39 32.39 -0.62
C PRO A 172 1.48 31.62 -1.40
N ASN A 173 2.24 30.76 -0.71
CA ASN A 173 3.31 29.95 -1.30
C ASN A 173 2.84 28.63 -1.91
N SER A 174 1.56 28.29 -1.76
CA SER A 174 0.96 27.02 -2.20
C SER A 174 -0.30 27.20 -3.05
N ILE A 175 -0.74 28.45 -3.26
CA ILE A 175 -1.89 28.74 -4.11
C ILE A 175 -1.68 28.20 -5.54
N GLY A 176 -2.65 27.42 -6.03
CA GLY A 176 -2.56 26.72 -7.32
C GLY A 176 -1.80 25.37 -7.27
N LEU A 177 -1.32 24.93 -6.10
CA LEU A 177 -0.65 23.65 -5.96
C LEU A 177 -1.59 22.46 -6.23
N LEU A 178 -2.87 22.54 -5.82
CA LEU A 178 -3.88 21.51 -6.11
C LEU A 178 -4.02 21.20 -7.61
N GLU A 179 -3.98 22.23 -8.45
CA GLU A 179 -4.05 22.08 -9.91
C GLU A 179 -2.82 21.35 -10.45
N LYS A 180 -1.62 21.67 -9.93
CA LYS A 180 -0.37 20.98 -10.30
C LYS A 180 -0.33 19.52 -9.85
N LEU A 181 -0.95 19.24 -8.72
CA LEU A 181 -1.06 17.89 -8.16
C LEU A 181 -2.19 17.08 -8.80
N ASP A 182 -3.02 17.69 -9.65
CA ASP A 182 -4.23 17.10 -10.23
C ASP A 182 -5.09 16.44 -9.14
N TYR A 183 -5.41 17.21 -8.10
CA TYR A 183 -6.05 16.70 -6.90
C TYR A 183 -7.34 17.45 -6.56
N ASN A 184 -8.37 16.67 -6.22
CA ASN A 184 -9.66 17.16 -5.76
C ASN A 184 -9.96 16.52 -4.40
N PHE A 185 -10.43 17.32 -3.46
CA PHE A 185 -10.81 16.83 -2.14
C PHE A 185 -12.02 15.91 -2.23
N ASN A 186 -11.88 14.71 -1.70
CA ASN A 186 -12.90 13.67 -1.73
C ASN A 186 -12.73 12.77 -0.51
N ALA A 187 -13.84 12.41 0.15
CA ALA A 187 -13.84 11.40 1.19
C ALA A 187 -13.73 9.99 0.58
N ASP A 188 -12.56 9.64 0.07
CA ASP A 188 -12.28 8.34 -0.55
C ASP A 188 -11.06 7.61 0.05
N GLY A 189 -10.53 8.13 1.15
CA GLY A 189 -9.37 7.64 1.86
C GLY A 189 -8.05 8.16 1.30
N THR A 190 -8.07 8.97 0.23
CA THR A 190 -6.87 9.56 -0.37
C THR A 190 -6.57 10.90 0.28
N PHE A 191 -5.28 11.17 0.52
CA PHE A 191 -4.85 12.46 1.06
C PHE A 191 -3.38 12.73 0.70
N TRP A 192 -2.98 13.99 0.78
CA TRP A 192 -1.58 14.39 0.75
C TRP A 192 -1.04 14.58 2.17
N ILE A 193 0.24 14.28 2.36
CA ILE A 193 0.98 14.54 3.59
C ILE A 193 2.36 15.10 3.23
N HIS A 194 2.90 15.99 4.06
CA HIS A 194 4.27 16.45 3.90
C HIS A 194 5.27 15.34 4.23
N PHE A 195 6.42 15.28 3.55
CA PHE A 195 7.44 14.25 3.76
C PHE A 195 7.90 14.16 5.22
N ASN A 196 8.04 15.31 5.90
CA ASN A 196 8.44 15.34 7.31
C ASN A 196 7.37 14.74 8.23
N ASP A 197 6.09 14.96 7.92
CA ASP A 197 5.01 14.36 8.69
C ASP A 197 4.89 12.86 8.38
N PHE A 198 5.13 12.45 7.13
CA PHE A 198 5.17 11.04 6.76
C PHE A 198 6.21 10.26 7.57
N VAL A 199 7.45 10.77 7.70
CA VAL A 199 8.51 10.03 8.43
C VAL A 199 8.29 9.96 9.94
N VAL A 200 7.41 10.82 10.49
CA VAL A 200 7.03 10.82 11.91
C VAL A 200 5.83 9.91 12.16
N ASN A 201 4.87 9.89 11.24
CA ASN A 201 3.59 9.21 11.44
C ASN A 201 3.58 7.76 10.89
N PHE A 202 4.61 7.34 10.18
CA PHE A 202 4.74 5.96 9.68
C PHE A 202 6.02 5.30 10.18
N SER A 203 5.97 3.97 10.32
CA SER A 203 7.06 3.17 10.87
C SER A 203 7.88 2.43 9.81
N LYS A 204 7.23 1.95 8.75
CA LYS A 204 7.86 1.12 7.71
C LYS A 204 7.34 1.48 6.34
N LEU A 205 8.27 1.54 5.39
CA LEU A 205 8.02 1.69 3.96
C LEU A 205 8.41 0.38 3.24
N TYR A 206 7.45 -0.21 2.54
CA TYR A 206 7.62 -1.37 1.68
C TYR A 206 7.69 -0.90 0.23
N VAL A 207 8.74 -1.30 -0.49
CA VAL A 207 8.94 -0.97 -1.91
C VAL A 207 9.02 -2.26 -2.70
N CYS A 208 7.99 -2.54 -3.49
CA CYS A 208 7.97 -3.68 -4.39
C CYS A 208 8.53 -3.28 -5.75
N ARG A 209 9.73 -3.77 -6.03
CA ARG A 209 10.38 -3.67 -7.33
C ARG A 209 9.72 -4.64 -8.29
N LEU A 210 9.16 -4.10 -9.36
CA LEU A 210 8.65 -4.88 -10.46
C LEU A 210 9.79 -5.14 -11.45
N PHE A 211 9.80 -6.34 -12.03
CA PHE A 211 10.79 -6.74 -13.03
C PHE A 211 10.15 -6.68 -14.43
N PRO A 212 10.48 -5.68 -15.25
CA PRO A 212 10.05 -5.63 -16.64
C PRO A 212 10.49 -6.86 -17.44
N ALA A 213 9.81 -7.13 -18.55
CA ALA A 213 10.09 -8.26 -19.44
C ALA A 213 11.53 -8.32 -20.00
N GLY A 214 12.30 -7.22 -19.92
CA GLY A 214 13.71 -7.18 -20.31
C GLY A 214 14.71 -7.68 -19.26
N TRP A 215 14.25 -8.04 -18.06
CA TRP A 215 15.10 -8.58 -16.99
C TRP A 215 15.22 -10.09 -17.11
N GLU A 216 16.41 -10.62 -16.89
CA GLU A 216 16.63 -12.06 -16.75
C GLU A 216 16.44 -12.47 -15.28
N GLN A 217 15.55 -13.42 -15.05
CA GLN A 217 15.29 -13.97 -13.72
C GLN A 217 15.74 -15.42 -13.66
N ILE A 218 16.54 -15.74 -12.65
CA ILE A 218 16.98 -17.11 -12.35
C ILE A 218 16.39 -17.49 -10.98
N THR A 219 15.56 -18.54 -10.97
CA THR A 219 15.00 -19.11 -9.74
C THR A 219 15.69 -20.43 -9.44
N VAL A 220 16.37 -20.53 -8.29
CA VAL A 220 17.00 -21.77 -7.81
C VAL A 220 16.13 -22.38 -6.72
N LYS A 221 15.64 -23.60 -6.95
CA LYS A 221 14.90 -24.38 -5.95
C LYS A 221 15.86 -25.29 -5.22
N SER A 222 15.75 -25.32 -3.90
CA SER A 222 16.51 -26.21 -3.03
C SER A 222 15.65 -26.65 -1.85
N GLU A 223 16.11 -27.66 -1.13
CA GLU A 223 15.47 -28.17 0.07
C GLU A 223 16.54 -28.41 1.14
N TRP A 224 16.20 -28.12 2.39
CA TRP A 224 17.03 -28.50 3.53
C TRP A 224 16.62 -29.91 3.95
N ARG A 225 17.54 -30.87 3.85
CA ARG A 225 17.35 -32.22 4.39
C ARG A 225 18.11 -32.32 5.72
N PRO A 226 17.43 -32.63 6.84
CA PRO A 226 18.09 -32.83 8.13
C PRO A 226 18.97 -34.09 8.16
#